data_AF-A0A363TBQ3-F1
#
_entry.id   AF-A0A363TBQ3-F1
#
_cell.length_a   1.000
_cell.length_b   1.000
_cell.length_c   1.000
_cell.angle_alpha   90.00
_cell.angle_beta   90.00
_cell.angle_gamma   90.00
#
_symmetry.space_group_name_H-M   'P 1'
#
loop_
_entity.id
_entity.type
_entity.pdbx_description
1 polymer ?
#
loop_
_entity_poly.entity_id
_entity_poly.type
_entity_poly.pdbx_seq_one_letter_code
_entity_poly.pdbx_strand_id
1 'polypeptide(L)'
;MPGPTCDFFKRRGILTHNAPTAILLKARSIISRLEAGTPYWQLHGKRLQFNRQVISIPVGPAWRILAHDKNGRVEARQVLSHSSYNHRLNMS
;
A
#
# COMPACT_ATOMS: atom_id res chain seq x y z
N MET A 1 21.84 -7.88 8.83
CA MET A 1 20.89 -6.87 9.33
C MET A 1 19.95 -6.49 8.18
N PRO A 2 18.62 -6.60 8.30
CA PRO A 2 17.73 -6.00 7.31
C PRO A 2 17.97 -4.48 7.28
N GLY A 3 18.06 -3.88 6.09
CA GLY A 3 18.27 -2.43 5.96
C GLY A 3 17.10 -1.61 6.53
N PRO A 4 17.30 -0.30 6.80
CA PRO A 4 16.32 0.57 7.48
C PRO A 4 14.95 0.64 6.77
N THR A 5 14.93 0.38 5.46
CA THR A 5 13.71 0.29 4.66
C THR A 5 12.86 -0.93 5.04
N CYS A 6 13.45 -2.11 5.24
CA CYS A 6 12.70 -3.32 5.63
C CYS A 6 12.09 -3.18 7.03
N ASP A 7 12.81 -2.55 7.96
CA ASP A 7 12.34 -2.31 9.32
C ASP A 7 11.14 -1.35 9.38
N PHE A 8 11.03 -0.43 8.43
CA PHE A 8 9.88 0.48 8.32
C PHE A 8 8.57 -0.31 8.12
N PHE A 9 8.57 -1.26 7.19
CA PHE A 9 7.38 -2.07 6.86
C PHE A 9 7.11 -3.12 7.93
N LYS A 10 8.15 -3.79 8.43
CA LYS A 10 8.02 -4.84 9.45
C LYS A 10 7.39 -4.30 10.74
N ARG A 11 7.83 -3.13 11.22
CA ARG A 11 7.25 -2.49 12.43
C ARG A 11 5.78 -2.10 12.28
N ARG A 12 5.31 -1.88 11.05
CA ARG A 12 3.92 -1.55 10.73
C ARG A 12 3.07 -2.77 10.37
N GLY A 13 3.67 -3.97 10.34
CA GLY A 13 3.00 -5.17 9.86
C GLY A 13 2.58 -5.09 8.39
N ILE A 14 3.31 -4.34 7.57
CA ILE A 14 3.00 -4.17 6.14
C ILE A 14 3.73 -5.25 5.34
N LEU A 15 2.97 -6.02 4.56
CA LEU A 15 3.51 -7.07 3.70
C LEU A 15 4.05 -6.47 2.40
N THR A 16 5.25 -6.85 1.97
CA THR A 16 5.94 -6.21 0.83
C THR A 16 5.96 -7.02 -0.46
N HIS A 17 5.50 -8.28 -0.44
CA HIS A 17 5.40 -9.17 -1.63
C HIS A 17 6.61 -9.13 -2.58
N ASN A 18 7.83 -9.16 -2.02
CA ASN A 18 9.09 -9.11 -2.76
C ASN A 18 9.25 -7.87 -3.67
N ALA A 19 8.64 -6.74 -3.29
CA ALA A 19 8.79 -5.49 -4.01
C ALA A 19 10.27 -5.06 -4.07
N PRO A 20 10.76 -4.61 -5.24
CA PRO A 20 12.12 -4.09 -5.37
C PRO A 20 12.39 -2.93 -4.43
N THR A 21 13.65 -2.76 -3.98
CA THR A 21 14.05 -1.70 -3.05
C THR A 21 13.61 -0.30 -3.51
N ALA A 22 13.72 0.01 -4.80
CA ALA A 22 13.26 1.30 -5.34
C ALA A 22 11.75 1.52 -5.17
N ILE A 23 10.94 0.46 -5.27
CA ILE A 23 9.50 0.50 -5.01
C ILE A 23 9.24 0.67 -3.51
N LEU A 24 9.99 -0.03 -2.66
CA LEU A 24 9.87 0.11 -1.20
C LEU A 24 10.22 1.53 -0.73
N LEU A 25 11.21 2.18 -1.32
CA LEU A 25 11.54 3.58 -1.00
C LEU A 25 10.40 4.53 -1.38
N LYS A 26 9.81 4.37 -2.56
CA LYS A 26 8.64 5.16 -2.99
C LYS A 26 7.42 4.89 -2.10
N ALA A 27 7.14 3.62 -1.81
CA ALA A 27 6.05 3.21 -0.95
C ALA A 27 6.20 3.79 0.46
N ARG A 28 7.42 3.77 1.02
CA ARG A 28 7.72 4.40 2.32
C ARG A 28 7.35 5.88 2.31
N SER A 29 7.71 6.63 1.27
CA SER A 29 7.35 8.05 1.15
C SER A 29 5.84 8.28 1.13
N ILE A 30 5.10 7.47 0.35
CA ILE A 30 3.64 7.54 0.27
C ILE A 30 2.99 7.22 1.62
N ILE A 31 3.45 6.15 2.29
CA ILE A 31 2.92 5.73 3.59
C ILE A 31 3.19 6.78 4.66
N SER A 32 4.38 7.38 4.70
CA SER A 32 4.67 8.47 5.64
C SER A 32 3.74 9.68 5.42
N ARG A 33 3.43 10.03 4.17
CA ARG A 33 2.49 11.11 3.86
C ARG A 33 1.06 10.77 4.30
N LEU A 34 0.63 9.53 4.07
CA LEU A 34 -0.65 9.02 4.51
C LEU A 34 -0.78 9.07 6.04
N GLU A 35 0.26 8.62 6.76
CA GLU A 35 0.33 8.66 8.23
C GLU A 35 0.36 10.08 8.79
N ALA A 36 0.94 11.03 8.05
CA ALA A 36 0.90 12.45 8.36
C ALA A 36 -0.47 13.11 8.06
N GLY A 37 -1.47 12.34 7.63
CA GLY A 37 -2.82 12.84 7.37
C GLY A 37 -3.07 13.33 5.95
N THR A 38 -2.13 13.11 5.01
CA THR A 38 -2.40 13.40 3.59
C THR A 38 -3.54 12.51 3.12
N PRO A 39 -4.65 13.08 2.60
CA PRO A 39 -5.75 12.28 2.12
C PRO A 39 -5.34 11.38 0.95
N TYR A 40 -5.85 10.15 0.93
CA TYR A 40 -5.44 9.14 -0.06
C TYR A 40 -5.67 9.60 -1.51
N TRP A 41 -6.69 10.42 -1.79
CA TRP A 41 -6.96 10.92 -3.14
C TRP A 41 -5.88 11.89 -3.66
N GLN A 42 -5.19 12.62 -2.77
CA GLN A 42 -4.03 13.46 -3.14
C GLN A 42 -2.77 12.61 -3.42
N LEU A 43 -2.78 11.35 -3.01
CA LEU A 43 -1.75 10.36 -3.33
C LEU A 43 -2.14 9.51 -4.55
N HIS A 44 -3.11 9.97 -5.34
CA HIS A 44 -3.72 9.24 -6.47
C HIS A 44 -4.40 7.92 -6.06
N GLY A 45 -4.71 7.77 -4.78
CA GLY A 45 -5.41 6.63 -4.22
C GLY A 45 -6.87 6.59 -4.64
N LYS A 46 -7.38 5.39 -4.85
CA LYS A 46 -8.79 5.13 -5.21
C LYS A 46 -9.37 4.07 -4.30
N ARG A 47 -10.57 4.32 -3.81
CA ARG A 47 -11.36 3.33 -3.08
C ARG A 47 -11.90 2.31 -4.07
N LEU A 48 -11.76 1.03 -3.77
CA LEU A 48 -12.15 -0.05 -4.68
C LEU A 48 -13.66 -0.20 -4.72
N GLN A 49 -14.22 -0.46 -5.90
CA GLN A 49 -15.68 -0.54 -6.09
C GLN A 49 -16.27 -1.80 -5.45
N PHE A 50 -15.64 -2.96 -5.66
CA PHE A 50 -16.10 -4.24 -5.11
C PHE A 50 -15.90 -4.35 -3.59
N ASN A 51 -14.92 -3.62 -3.03
CA ASN A 51 -14.70 -3.57 -1.59
C ASN A 51 -14.32 -2.14 -1.19
N ARG A 52 -15.33 -1.38 -0.76
CA ARG A 52 -15.19 0.03 -0.38
C ARG A 52 -14.38 0.25 0.90
N GLN A 53 -14.04 -0.81 1.64
CA GLN A 53 -13.14 -0.73 2.79
C GLN A 53 -11.67 -0.66 2.35
N VAL A 54 -11.38 -1.01 1.09
CA VAL A 54 -10.02 -1.07 0.56
C VAL A 54 -9.74 0.13 -0.33
N ILE A 55 -8.55 0.69 -0.16
CA ILE A 55 -8.02 1.82 -0.91
C ILE A 55 -6.73 1.36 -1.59
N SER A 56 -6.67 1.52 -2.90
CA SER A 56 -5.49 1.25 -3.72
C SER A 56 -4.77 2.55 -4.04
N ILE A 57 -3.50 2.66 -3.65
CA ILE A 57 -2.64 3.83 -3.92
C ILE A 57 -1.49 3.40 -4.86
N PRO A 58 -1.31 4.03 -6.03
CA PRO A 58 -0.25 3.66 -6.95
C PRO A 58 1.12 4.07 -6.40
N VAL A 59 2.09 3.16 -6.46
CA VAL A 59 3.52 3.44 -6.19
C VAL A 59 4.29 3.63 -7.51
N GLY A 60 3.76 3.08 -8.59
CA GLY A 60 4.26 3.16 -9.96
C GLY A 60 3.32 2.42 -10.92
N PRO A 61 3.73 2.17 -12.17
CA PRO A 61 2.85 1.56 -13.19
C PRO A 61 2.30 0.19 -12.78
N ALA A 62 3.14 -0.63 -12.14
CA ALA A 62 2.85 -2.02 -11.83
C ALA A 62 2.75 -2.31 -10.32
N TRP A 63 2.83 -1.31 -9.44
CA TRP A 63 2.90 -1.50 -7.99
C TRP A 63 1.89 -0.64 -7.24
N ARG A 64 1.27 -1.22 -6.22
CA ARG A 64 0.23 -0.60 -5.41
C ARG A 64 0.47 -0.82 -3.93
N ILE A 65 0.12 0.19 -3.14
CA ILE A 65 -0.18 0.03 -1.73
C ILE A 65 -1.67 -0.28 -1.61
N LEU A 66 -2.01 -1.35 -0.89
CA LEU A 66 -3.36 -1.54 -0.39
C LEU A 66 -3.43 -1.02 1.04
N ALA A 67 -4.40 -0.14 1.27
CA ALA A 67 -4.71 0.43 2.55
C ALA A 67 -6.18 0.16 2.90
N HIS A 68 -6.50 0.16 4.19
CA HIS A 68 -7.85 -0.05 4.67
C HIS A 68 -8.31 1.19 5.42
N ASP A 69 -9.56 1.57 5.21
CA ASP A 69 -10.21 2.58 6.04
C ASP A 69 -10.70 1.93 7.34
N LYS A 70 -10.10 2.31 8.45
CA LYS A 70 -10.49 1.88 9.80
C LYS A 70 -10.92 3.11 10.58
N ASN A 71 -12.23 3.30 10.70
CA ASN A 71 -12.84 4.41 11.44
C ASN A 71 -12.33 5.80 10.99
N GLY A 72 -12.19 6.02 9.68
CA GLY A 72 -11.74 7.29 9.11
C GLY A 72 -10.21 7.44 9.03
N ARG A 73 -9.44 6.45 9.49
CA ARG A 73 -7.99 6.39 9.33
C ARG A 73 -7.63 5.38 8.25
N VAL A 74 -6.87 5.82 7.26
CA VAL A 74 -6.42 4.96 6.17
C VAL A 74 -5.07 4.36 6.52
N GLU A 75 -5.04 3.06 6.76
CA GLU A 75 -3.86 2.32 7.21
C GLU A 75 -3.32 1.44 6.08
N ALA A 76 -2.05 1.62 5.71
CA ALA A 76 -1.39 0.76 4.74
C ALA A 76 -1.24 -0.67 5.29
N ARG A 77 -1.51 -1.66 4.44
CA ARG A 77 -1.46 -3.09 4.81
C ARG A 77 -0.51 -3.88 3.94
N GLN A 78 -0.41 -3.56 2.65
CA GLN A 78 0.39 -4.33 1.71
C GLN A 78 0.99 -3.44 0.62
N VAL A 79 2.18 -3.81 0.13
CA VAL A 79 2.78 -3.33 -1.12
C VAL A 79 2.87 -4.55 -2.04
N LEU A 80 2.18 -4.51 -3.18
CA LEU A 80 2.15 -5.63 -4.13
C LEU A 80 2.10 -5.16 -5.58
N SER A 81 2.39 -6.08 -6.49
CA SER A 81 2.28 -5.83 -7.92
C SER A 81 0.82 -5.84 -8.39
N HIS A 82 0.56 -5.26 -9.56
CA HIS A 82 -0.74 -5.32 -10.22
C HIS A 82 -1.18 -6.76 -10.51
N SER A 83 -0.25 -7.65 -10.89
CA SER A 83 -0.58 -9.04 -11.23
C SER A 83 -0.96 -9.87 -10.00
N SER A 84 -0.34 -9.62 -8.83
CA SER A 84 -0.72 -10.26 -7.57
C SER A 84 -2.11 -9.83 -7.07
N TYR A 85 -2.62 -8.69 -7.52
CA TYR A 85 -3.95 -8.19 -7.17
C TYR A 85 -5.07 -8.95 -7.92
N ASN A 86 -4.89 -9.27 -9.20
CA ASN A 86 -5.94 -9.95 -9.99
C ASN A 86 -6.19 -11.40 -9.54
N HIS A 87 -5.16 -12.13 -9.11
CA HIS A 87 -5.34 -13.51 -8.63
C HIS A 87 -6.17 -13.60 -7.33
N ARG A 88 -6.18 -12.55 -6.49
CA ARG A 88 -6.88 -12.55 -5.20
C ARG A 88 -8.35 -12.10 -5.28
N LEU A 89 -8.78 -11.53 -6.41
CA LEU A 89 -10.15 -11.06 -6.62
C LEU A 89 -11.03 -12.04 -7.40
N ASN A 90 -10.43 -13.03 -8.06
CA ASN A 90 -11.14 -14.09 -8.78
C ASN A 90 -11.49 -15.31 -7.90
N MET A 91 -11.29 -15.23 -6.57
CA MET A 91 -11.52 -16.33 -5.62
C MET A 91 -12.49 -15.98 -4.47
N SER A 92 -13.36 -14.99 -4.65
CA SER A 92 -14.46 -14.68 -3.72
C SER A 92 -15.80 -14.97 -4.34
#